data_AF-A0A3C1F208-F1
#
_entry.id   AF-A0A3C1F208-F1
#
_cell.length_a   1.000
_cell.length_b   1.000
_cell.length_c   1.000
_cell.angle_alpha   90.00
_cell.angle_beta   90.00
_cell.angle_gamma   90.00
#
_symmetry.space_group_name_H-M   'P 1'
#
loop_
_entity.id
_entity.type
_entity.pdbx_description
1 polymer ?
#
loop_
_entity_poly.entity_id
_entity_poly.type
_entity_poly.pdbx_seq_one_letter_code
_entity_poly.pdbx_strand_id
1 'polypeptide(L)' 'MPSEIVRVSGHIIDSLILPKVLDEIMDLDGTFEILQLSIGKRKA' A
#
# COMPACT_ATOMS: atom_id res chain seq x y z
N MET A 1 14.32 9.15 -12.03
CA MET A 1 13.73 9.41 -10.71
C MET A 1 14.10 8.24 -9.80
N PRO A 2 14.46 8.46 -8.53
CA PRO A 2 14.67 7.38 -7.58
C PRO A 2 13.37 6.60 -7.36
N SER A 3 13.47 5.28 -7.17
CA SER A 3 12.33 4.40 -6.89
C SER A 3 12.76 3.30 -5.93
N GLU A 4 11.86 2.88 -5.04
CA GLU A 4 12.10 1.81 -4.07
C GLU A 4 10.89 0.86 -4.01
N ILE A 5 11.17 -0.44 -3.84
CA ILE A 5 10.12 -1.46 -3.65
C ILE A 5 9.89 -1.64 -2.16
N VAL A 6 8.67 -1.35 -1.72
CA VAL A 6 8.25 -1.50 -0.32
C VAL A 6 7.19 -2.59 -0.16
N ARG A 7 7.17 -3.25 1.01
CA ARG A 7 6.14 -4.23 1.37
C ARG A 7 5.38 -3.74 2.60
N VAL A 8 4.06 -3.70 2.49
CA VAL A 8 3.15 -3.41 3.61
C VAL A 8 2.42 -4.70 4.00
N SER A 9 2.40 -5.03 5.30
CA SER A 9 1.72 -6.22 5.83
C SER A 9 0.92 -5.87 7.09
N GLY A 10 -0.17 -6.60 7.33
CA GLY A 10 -1.06 -6.37 8.47
C GLY A 10 -2.52 -6.35 8.04
N HIS A 11 -3.37 -5.69 8.84
CA HIS A 11 -4.80 -5.55 8.59
C HIS A 11 -5.06 -4.41 7.60
N ILE A 12 -4.65 -4.59 6.35
CA ILE A 12 -4.60 -3.50 5.36
C ILE A 12 -6.00 -2.99 4.97
N ILE A 13 -6.95 -3.91 4.78
CA ILE A 13 -8.32 -3.60 4.34
C ILE A 13 -9.11 -2.93 5.47
N ASP A 14 -9.11 -3.56 6.65
CA ASP A 14 -9.91 -3.11 7.80
C ASP A 14 -9.45 -1.77 8.38
N SER A 15 -8.16 -1.44 8.24
CA SER A 15 -7.58 -0.20 8.78
C SER A 15 -7.66 1.00 7.83
N LEU A 16 -8.09 0.79 6.58
CA LEU A 16 -8.01 1.79 5.50
C LEU A 16 -6.60 2.37 5.33
N ILE A 17 -5.55 1.63 5.70
CA ILE A 17 -4.18 2.10 5.60
C ILE A 17 -3.70 2.17 4.14
N LEU A 18 -4.20 1.26 3.29
CA LEU A 18 -3.83 1.25 1.87
C LEU A 18 -4.18 2.57 1.17
N PRO A 19 -5.46 3.02 1.14
CA PRO A 19 -5.78 4.29 0.48
C PRO A 19 -5.00 5.46 1.09
N LYS A 20 -4.84 5.53 2.41
CA LYS A 20 -4.06 6.59 3.07
C LYS A 20 -2.61 6.68 2.58
N VAL A 21 -1.93 5.54 2.46
CA VAL A 21 -0.54 5.50 1.96
C VAL A 21 -0.49 5.92 0.49
N LEU A 22 -1.44 5.48 -0.33
CA LEU A 22 -1.50 5.86 -1.74
C LEU A 22 -1.79 7.36 -1.92
N ASP A 23 -2.70 7.92 -1.11
CA ASP A 23 -3.03 9.34 -1.10
C ASP A 23 -1.79 10.17 -0.71
N GLU A 24 -1.07 9.79 0.34
CA GLU A 24 0.15 10.49 0.77
C GLU A 24 1.26 10.48 -0.29
N ILE A 25 1.39 9.39 -1.06
CA ILE A 25 2.32 9.33 -2.19
C ILE A 25 1.91 10.33 -3.28
N MET A 26 0.61 10.42 -3.61
CA MET A 26 0.11 11.35 -4.62
C MET A 26 0.19 12.82 -4.17
N ASP A 27 -0.07 13.10 -2.89
CA ASP A 27 0.02 14.44 -2.29
C ASP A 27 1.47 15.00 -2.32
N LEU A 28 2.46 14.12 -2.38
CA LEU A 28 3.89 14.45 -2.52
C LEU A 28 4.37 14.44 -3.98
N ASP A 29 3.46 14.52 -4.95
CA ASP A 29 3.73 14.44 -6.40
C ASP A 29 4.45 13.13 -6.82
N GLY A 30 4.34 12.09 -6.00
CA GLY A 30 4.91 10.77 -6.25
C GLY A 30 3.99 9.88 -7.08
N THR A 31 4.57 8.82 -7.64
CA THR A 31 3.82 7.76 -8.33
C THR A 31 4.09 6.41 -7.67
N PHE A 32 3.13 5.51 -7.76
CA PHE A 32 3.24 4.16 -7.22
C PHE A 32 2.78 3.12 -8.23
N GLU A 33 3.29 1.90 -8.08
CA GLU A 33 2.84 0.73 -8.81
C GLU A 33 2.65 -0.43 -7.82
N ILE A 34 1.49 -1.07 -7.85
CA ILE A 34 1.22 -2.26 -7.02
C ILE A 34 1.76 -3.48 -7.77
N LEU A 35 2.94 -3.94 -7.37
CA LEU A 35 3.60 -5.11 -8.00
C LEU A 35 2.96 -6.44 -7.59
N GLN A 36 2.56 -6.59 -6.33
CA GLN A 36 1.96 -7.81 -5.81
C GLN A 36 1.00 -7.49 -4.66
N LEU A 37 -0.20 -8.06 -4.73
CA LEU A 37 -1.18 -8.03 -3.66
C LEU A 37 -1.49 -9.46 -3.20
N SER A 38 -1.54 -9.70 -1.90
CA SER A 38 -1.90 -11.01 -1.33
C SER A 38 -2.88 -10.82 -0.18
N ILE A 39 -4.05 -11.45 -0.30
CA ILE A 39 -5.14 -11.35 0.67
C ILE A 39 -5.24 -12.67 1.44
N GLY A 40 -5.18 -12.60 2.76
CA GLY A 40 -5.42 -13.75 3.64
C GLY A 40 -6.88 -14.22 3.52
N LYS A 41 -7.09 -15.54 3.49
CA LYS A 41 -8.44 -16.15 3.36
C LYS A 41 -9.25 -16.14 4.66
N ARG A 42 -8.61 -15.86 5.79
CA ARG A 42 -9.21 -15.84 7.13
C ARG A 42 -8.60 -14.69 7.92
N LYS A 43 -9.43 -14.06 8.74
CA LYS A 43 -8.97 -13.11 9.76
C LYS A 43 -8.35 -13.92 10.90
N ALA A 44 -7.17 -13.53 11.36
CA ALA A 44 -6.54 -14.06 12.57
C ALA A 44 -6.99 -13.25 13.79
#